data_AF-A0A0S2F6X3-F1
#
_entry.id   AF-A0A0S2F6X3-F1
#
_cell.length_a   1.000
_cell.length_b   1.000
_cell.length_c   1.000
_cell.angle_alpha   90.00
_cell.angle_beta   90.00
_cell.angle_gamma   90.00
#
_symmetry.space_group_name_H-M   'P 1'
#
loop_
_entity.id
_entity.type
_entity.pdbx_description
1 polymer ?
#
loop_
_entity_poly.entity_id
_entity_poly.type
_entity_poly.pdbx_seq_one_letter_code
_entity_poly.pdbx_strand_id
1 'polypeptide(L)'
;MSALWSAEQREWLQAMGHSVMALASDKVEEPAVVAREASAPAARAASTDTVAAAPRAEPVRSVAPARATGADGALLRAVLRAARRGADDPAVLALFDAQALRGDAAAKRALWPQLRALRRGSAAR
;
A
#
# COMPACT_ATOMS: atom_id res chain seq x y z
N MET A 1 10.49 -8.35 29.66
CA MET A 1 10.73 -7.56 28.44
C MET A 1 9.78 -8.06 27.38
N SER A 2 8.65 -7.38 27.19
CA SER A 2 7.65 -7.74 26.18
C SER A 2 8.32 -7.61 24.81
N ALA A 3 8.41 -8.72 24.07
CA ALA A 3 8.86 -8.67 22.68
C ALA A 3 8.01 -7.65 21.92
N LEU A 4 8.63 -6.87 21.04
CA LEU A 4 7.99 -5.76 20.33
C LEU A 4 6.77 -6.20 19.50
N TRP A 5 6.64 -7.50 19.20
CA TRP A 5 5.53 -8.10 18.45
C TRP A 5 5.03 -9.42 19.07
N SER A 6 3.73 -9.68 18.93
CA SER A 6 3.10 -10.96 19.28
C SER A 6 3.52 -12.09 18.30
N ALA A 7 3.20 -13.33 18.64
CA ALA A 7 3.50 -14.48 17.77
C ALA A 7 2.74 -14.42 16.44
N GLU A 8 1.43 -14.17 16.48
CA GLU A 8 0.57 -14.08 15.29
C GLU A 8 1.01 -12.97 14.32
N GLN A 9 1.45 -11.83 14.87
CA GLN A 9 1.95 -10.72 14.07
C GLN A 9 3.21 -11.09 13.29
N ARG A 10 4.10 -11.89 13.89
CA ARG A 10 5.31 -12.38 13.21
C ARG A 10 4.97 -13.37 12.11
N GLU A 11 4.00 -14.25 12.34
CA GLU A 11 3.55 -15.22 11.34
C GLU A 11 2.95 -14.55 10.11
N TRP A 12 2.10 -13.53 10.29
CA TRP A 12 1.53 -12.80 9.15
C TRP A 12 2.58 -12.03 8.36
N LEU A 13 3.57 -11.43 9.03
CA LEU A 13 4.67 -10.75 8.35
C LEU A 13 5.53 -11.73 7.53
N GLN A 14 5.82 -12.91 8.08
CA GLN A 14 6.52 -13.97 7.37
C GLN A 14 5.72 -14.52 6.19
N ALA A 15 4.41 -14.71 6.35
CA ALA A 15 3.52 -15.16 5.27
C ALA A 15 3.45 -14.16 4.11
N MET A 16 3.63 -12.87 4.38
CA MET A 16 3.76 -11.82 3.36
C MET A 16 5.18 -11.69 2.77
N GLY A 17 6.13 -12.52 3.21
CA GLY A 17 7.51 -12.52 2.72
C GLY A 17 8.43 -11.49 3.39
N HIS A 18 8.02 -10.89 4.51
CA HIS A 18 8.88 -9.97 5.25
C HIS A 18 9.82 -10.73 6.20
N SER A 19 11.09 -10.35 6.20
CA SER A 19 12.07 -10.84 7.17
C SER A 19 11.99 -10.02 8.46
N VAL A 20 11.67 -10.67 9.58
CA VAL A 20 11.59 -10.03 10.90
C VAL A 20 12.97 -10.04 11.53
N MET A 21 13.60 -8.87 11.64
CA MET A 21 14.89 -8.69 12.30
C MET A 21 14.70 -8.36 13.78
N ALA A 22 15.40 -9.06 14.66
CA ALA A 22 15.49 -8.69 16.06
C ALA A 22 16.49 -7.54 16.21
N LEU A 23 16.10 -6.47 16.91
CA LEU A 23 17.05 -5.46 17.34
C LEU A 23 17.98 -6.12 18.37
N ALA A 24 19.28 -6.13 18.08
CA ALA A 24 20.28 -6.52 19.06
C ALA A 24 20.15 -5.58 20.26
N SER A 25 19.55 -6.06 21.35
CA SER A 25 19.71 -5.40 22.63
C SER A 25 21.19 -5.46 22.96
N ASP A 26 21.77 -4.30 23.25
CA ASP A 26 23.15 -4.18 23.67
C ASP A 26 23.36 -4.95 24.99
N LYS A 27 23.78 -6.20 24.85
CA LYS A 27 24.59 -6.92 25.82
C LYS A 27 25.38 -7.99 25.06
N VAL A 28 26.57 -7.58 24.63
CA VAL A 28 27.61 -8.50 24.16
C VAL A 28 28.05 -9.37 25.33
N GLU A 29 27.87 -10.70 25.21
CA GLU A 29 28.85 -11.66 25.72
C GLU A 29 28.70 -12.99 24.97
N GLU A 30 29.74 -13.33 24.19
CA GLU A 30 29.98 -14.65 23.59
C GLU A 30 30.33 -15.67 24.70
N PRO A 31 30.10 -16.99 24.52
CA PRO A 31 31.12 -17.78 23.80
C PRO A 31 30.63 -19.00 22.97
N ALA A 32 31.42 -19.29 21.93
CA ALA A 32 32.00 -20.59 21.54
C ALA A 32 31.14 -21.78 20.99
N VAL A 33 31.21 -21.91 19.65
CA VAL A 33 31.50 -23.08 18.76
C VAL A 33 30.66 -24.39 18.75
N VAL A 34 30.73 -25.02 17.56
CA VAL A 34 30.33 -26.35 17.04
C VAL A 34 28.87 -26.50 16.55
N ALA A 35 28.53 -27.03 15.37
CA ALA A 35 29.27 -27.85 14.40
C ALA A 35 28.75 -27.64 12.96
N ARG A 36 29.62 -27.98 12.01
CA ARG A 36 29.41 -28.02 10.57
C ARG A 36 29.04 -29.44 10.14
N GLU A 37 27.90 -29.63 9.47
CA GLU A 37 27.60 -30.77 8.58
C GLU A 37 26.31 -30.43 7.79
N ALA A 38 26.39 -30.02 6.52
CA ALA A 38 26.49 -30.86 5.32
C ALA A 38 25.25 -31.73 5.05
N SER A 39 24.32 -31.24 4.22
CA SER A 39 23.65 -32.06 3.20
C SER A 39 22.87 -31.22 2.19
N ALA A 40 23.47 -31.05 1.01
CA ALA A 40 22.77 -31.16 -0.27
C ALA A 40 23.26 -32.48 -0.90
N PRO A 41 22.48 -33.22 -1.71
CA PRO A 41 22.21 -32.78 -3.08
C PRO A 41 20.85 -33.23 -3.70
N ALA A 42 20.53 -32.60 -4.85
CA ALA A 42 19.85 -33.12 -6.06
C ALA A 42 18.47 -33.83 -5.93
N ALA A 43 17.52 -33.75 -6.86
CA ALA A 43 17.25 -33.00 -8.07
C ALA A 43 15.82 -33.41 -8.49
N ARG A 44 14.99 -32.51 -9.03
CA ARG A 44 14.09 -32.90 -10.14
C ARG A 44 13.69 -31.70 -10.98
N ALA A 45 13.86 -31.93 -12.28
CA ALA A 45 13.73 -30.99 -13.38
C ALA A 45 12.27 -30.69 -13.76
N ALA A 46 12.16 -29.59 -14.50
CA ALA A 46 11.21 -29.31 -15.58
C ALA A 46 9.71 -29.13 -15.24
N SER A 47 9.22 -27.90 -15.46
CA SER A 47 8.07 -27.56 -16.33
C SER A 47 7.98 -26.01 -16.35
N THR A 48 8.50 -25.34 -17.38
CA THR A 48 7.70 -24.70 -18.46
C THR A 48 6.55 -23.84 -17.93
N ASP A 49 6.68 -22.52 -18.00
CA ASP A 49 6.10 -21.76 -19.12
C ASP A 49 6.47 -20.29 -18.99
N THR A 50 7.05 -19.75 -20.06
CA THR A 50 7.47 -18.36 -20.18
C THR A 50 6.32 -17.62 -20.86
N VAL A 51 5.40 -17.06 -20.08
CA VAL A 51 4.38 -16.16 -20.63
C VAL A 51 4.81 -14.70 -20.44
N ALA A 52 5.41 -14.19 -21.51
CA ALA A 52 5.30 -12.84 -22.05
C ALA A 52 4.96 -11.72 -21.04
N ALA A 53 6.00 -11.02 -20.59
CA ALA A 53 5.86 -9.67 -20.07
C ALA A 53 5.44 -8.72 -21.22
N ALA A 54 4.14 -8.43 -21.30
CA ALA A 54 3.61 -7.35 -22.12
C ALA A 54 3.97 -5.99 -21.48
N PRO A 55 4.24 -4.95 -22.30
CA PRO A 55 5.08 -3.83 -21.92
C PRO A 55 4.41 -2.88 -20.93
N ARG A 56 5.23 -2.41 -19.99
CA ARG A 56 4.97 -1.25 -19.14
C ARG A 56 4.59 -0.05 -20.02
N ALA A 57 3.30 0.28 -20.03
CA ALA A 57 2.82 1.52 -20.61
C ALA A 57 3.29 2.68 -19.72
N GLU A 58 4.38 3.34 -20.14
CA GLU A 58 4.75 4.68 -19.70
C GLU A 58 3.55 5.62 -19.94
N PRO A 59 3.01 6.31 -18.92
CA PRO A 59 1.96 7.28 -19.17
C PRO A 59 2.56 8.48 -19.89
N VAL A 60 2.33 8.53 -21.21
CA VAL A 60 2.51 9.72 -22.05
C VAL A 60 1.87 10.91 -21.35
N ARG A 61 2.69 11.91 -21.05
CA ARG A 61 2.29 13.16 -20.40
C ARG A 61 1.40 13.95 -21.35
N SER A 62 0.10 13.74 -21.25
CA SER A 62 -0.89 14.61 -21.91
C SER A 62 -0.85 15.99 -21.25
N VAL A 63 -0.34 16.99 -21.96
CA VAL A 63 -0.48 18.40 -21.59
C VAL A 63 -1.91 18.81 -21.94
N ALA A 64 -2.79 18.83 -20.94
CA ALA A 64 -4.14 19.37 -21.01
C ALA A 64 -4.26 20.55 -20.02
N PRO A 65 -5.16 21.51 -20.26
CA PRO A 65 -4.99 22.91 -19.90
C PRO A 65 -4.97 23.12 -18.39
N ALA A 66 -4.24 24.13 -17.96
CA ALA A 66 -3.99 24.49 -16.58
C ALA A 66 -5.30 24.73 -15.80
N ARG A 67 -5.86 23.67 -15.22
CA ARG A 67 -6.85 23.74 -14.16
C ARG A 67 -6.29 22.99 -12.95
N ALA A 68 -6.02 23.74 -11.88
CA ALA A 68 -5.37 23.27 -10.65
C ALA A 68 -4.15 22.38 -10.91
N THR A 69 -3.12 22.94 -11.55
CA THR A 69 -1.81 22.30 -11.71
C THR A 69 -1.08 22.33 -10.38
N GLY A 70 -1.47 21.42 -9.49
CA GLY A 70 -0.86 21.25 -8.17
C GLY A 70 -1.22 19.89 -7.58
N ALA A 71 -0.52 19.51 -6.51
CA ALA A 71 -0.79 18.27 -5.79
C ALA A 71 -2.25 18.20 -5.29
N ASP A 72 -2.89 19.34 -5.01
CA ASP A 72 -4.31 19.44 -4.62
C ASP A 72 -5.26 19.01 -5.72
N GLY A 73 -5.00 19.42 -6.96
CA GLY A 73 -5.80 19.00 -8.11
C GLY A 73 -5.69 17.50 -8.36
N ALA A 74 -4.51 16.91 -8.14
CA ALA A 74 -4.33 15.47 -8.22
C ALA A 74 -5.10 14.72 -7.11
N LEU A 75 -5.06 15.23 -5.88
CA LEU A 75 -5.80 14.67 -4.74
C LEU A 75 -7.31 14.77 -4.95
N LEU A 76 -7.82 15.93 -5.34
CA LEU A 76 -9.25 16.13 -5.63
C LEU A 76 -9.74 15.17 -6.71
N ARG A 77 -8.98 15.01 -7.81
CA ARG A 77 -9.30 14.03 -8.87
C ARG A 77 -9.35 12.60 -8.34
N ALA A 78 -8.45 12.23 -7.42
CA ALA A 78 -8.46 10.91 -6.79
C ALA A 78 -9.69 10.71 -5.90
N VAL A 79 -10.09 11.73 -5.13
CA VAL A 79 -11.29 11.68 -4.28
C VAL A 79 -12.57 11.59 -5.12
N LEU A 80 -12.71 12.40 -6.17
CA LEU A 80 -13.84 12.33 -7.12
C LEU A 80 -13.95 10.95 -7.77
N ARG A 81 -12.81 10.38 -8.20
CA ARG A 81 -12.74 9.01 -8.74
C ARG A 81 -13.14 7.97 -7.70
N ALA A 82 -12.68 8.10 -6.47
CA ALA A 82 -13.03 7.19 -5.38
C ALA A 82 -14.54 7.25 -5.03
N ALA A 83 -15.18 8.41 -5.19
CA ALA A 83 -16.62 8.59 -5.04
C ALA A 83 -17.44 8.13 -6.26
N ARG A 84 -16.79 7.76 -7.38
CA ARG A 84 -17.42 7.54 -8.70
C ARG A 84 -18.31 8.72 -9.13
N ARG A 85 -17.82 9.95 -8.92
CA ARG A 85 -18.53 11.18 -9.30
C ARG A 85 -17.89 11.89 -10.49
N GLY A 86 -18.71 12.69 -11.16
CA GLY A 86 -18.27 13.53 -12.27
C GLY A 86 -17.28 14.59 -11.82
N ALA A 87 -16.62 15.25 -12.78
CA ALA A 87 -15.83 16.43 -12.47
C ALA A 87 -16.73 17.48 -11.78
N ASP A 88 -16.19 18.11 -10.75
CA ASP A 88 -16.86 19.19 -10.00
C ASP A 88 -18.16 18.81 -9.28
N ASP A 89 -18.33 17.54 -8.86
CA ASP A 89 -19.47 17.14 -8.03
C ASP A 89 -19.49 17.91 -6.69
N PRO A 90 -20.57 18.68 -6.40
CA PRO A 90 -20.60 19.59 -5.26
C PRO A 90 -20.59 18.86 -3.92
N ALA A 91 -21.10 17.61 -3.86
CA ALA A 91 -21.11 16.84 -2.63
C ALA A 91 -19.69 16.38 -2.25
N VAL A 92 -18.85 16.08 -3.23
CA VAL A 92 -17.45 15.74 -3.00
C VAL A 92 -16.63 17.00 -2.69
N LEU A 93 -16.90 18.11 -3.38
CA LEU A 93 -16.22 19.39 -3.12
C LEU A 93 -16.49 19.92 -1.70
N ALA A 94 -17.72 19.77 -1.19
CA ALA A 94 -18.07 20.16 0.18
C ALA A 94 -17.34 19.34 1.27
N LEU A 95 -16.92 18.11 0.94
CA LEU A 95 -16.18 17.22 1.84
C LEU A 95 -14.66 17.36 1.71
N PHE A 96 -14.18 18.10 0.70
CA PHE A 96 -12.77 18.12 0.34
C PHE A 96 -12.00 19.18 1.14
N ASP A 97 -11.18 18.73 2.08
CA ASP A 97 -10.16 19.54 2.75
C ASP A 97 -8.76 19.00 2.43
N ALA A 98 -8.06 19.71 1.54
CA ALA A 98 -6.72 19.35 1.09
C ALA A 98 -5.66 19.35 2.21
N GLN A 99 -5.77 20.23 3.21
CA GLN A 99 -4.76 20.32 4.27
C GLN A 99 -4.94 19.20 5.29
N ALA A 100 -6.17 18.99 5.74
CA ALA A 100 -6.50 17.88 6.65
C ALA A 100 -6.13 16.52 6.03
N LEU A 101 -6.45 16.32 4.75
CA LEU A 101 -6.13 15.07 4.05
C LEU A 101 -4.64 14.86 3.80
N ARG A 102 -3.77 15.86 3.90
CA ARG A 102 -2.32 15.65 3.80
C ARG A 102 -1.70 15.25 5.13
N GLY A 103 -2.06 15.95 6.20
CA GLY A 103 -1.43 15.79 7.51
C GLY A 103 -2.05 14.73 8.41
N ASP A 104 -3.31 14.35 8.21
CA ASP A 104 -4.06 13.55 9.18
C ASP A 104 -4.58 12.21 8.61
N ALA A 105 -4.19 11.12 9.27
CA ALA A 105 -4.69 9.78 8.97
C ALA A 105 -6.13 9.56 9.45
N ALA A 106 -6.55 10.23 10.53
CA ALA A 106 -7.93 10.17 11.04
C ALA A 106 -8.89 10.85 10.06
N ALA A 107 -8.56 12.04 9.54
CA ALA A 107 -9.31 12.72 8.48
C ALA A 107 -9.52 11.83 7.25
N LYS A 108 -8.49 11.13 6.77
CA LYS A 108 -8.62 10.16 5.68
C LYS A 108 -9.61 9.04 6.04
N ARG A 109 -9.49 8.44 7.24
CA ARG A 109 -10.38 7.36 7.70
C ARG A 109 -11.83 7.81 7.83
N ALA A 110 -12.07 9.03 8.31
CA ALA A 110 -13.40 9.62 8.44
C ALA A 110 -14.06 9.89 7.07
N LEU A 111 -13.27 10.18 6.04
CA LEU A 111 -13.75 10.41 4.68
C LEU A 111 -14.25 9.11 3.98
N TRP A 112 -13.63 7.96 4.26
CA TRP A 112 -13.94 6.70 3.56
C TRP A 112 -15.42 6.23 3.65
N PRO A 113 -16.09 6.26 4.82
CA PRO A 113 -17.52 5.97 4.93
C PRO A 113 -18.40 6.88 4.05
N GLN A 114 -18.07 8.17 4.00
CA GLN A 114 -18.83 9.18 3.24
C GLN A 114 -18.71 8.93 1.73
N LEU A 115 -17.49 8.67 1.23
CA LEU A 115 -17.28 8.33 -0.19
C LEU A 115 -18.02 7.03 -0.58
N ARG A 116 -18.05 6.03 0.31
CA ARG A 116 -18.81 4.80 0.08
C ARG A 116 -20.32 5.04 0.03
N ALA A 117 -20.85 5.93 0.87
CA ALA A 117 -22.26 6.31 0.83
C ALA A 117 -22.61 7.02 -0.49
N LEU A 118 -21.76 7.95 -0.95
CA LEU A 118 -21.93 8.65 -2.23
C LEU A 118 -21.94 7.69 -3.43
N ARG A 119 -21.09 6.65 -3.40
CA ARG A 119 -21.07 5.57 -4.40
C ARG A 119 -22.35 4.73 -4.41
N ARG A 120 -22.91 4.41 -3.24
CA ARG A 120 -24.17 3.64 -3.18
C ARG A 120 -25.33 4.45 -3.74
N GLY A 121 -25.38 5.74 -3.42
CA GLY A 121 -26.40 6.65 -3.96
C GLY A 121 -26.28 6.93 -5.46
N SER A 122 -25.11 6.69 -6.08
CA SER A 122 -24.95 6.81 -7.54
C SER A 122 -25.30 5.52 -8.28
N ALA A 123 -25.22 4.36 -7.65
CA ALA A 123 -25.59 3.07 -8.26
C ALA A 123 -27.11 2.84 -8.26
N ALA A 124 -27.85 3.58 -7.43
CA ALA A 124 -29.31 3.53 -7.34
C ALA A 124 -30.03 4.51 -8.28
N ARG A 125 -29.28 5.22 -9.13
CA ARG A 125 -29.79 6.26 -10.04
C ARG A 125 -29.38 5.94 -11.47
#